data_AF-A0A519V5B5-F1
#
_entry.id   AF-A0A519V5B5-F1
#
_cell.length_a   1.000
_cell.length_b   1.000
_cell.length_c   1.000
_cell.angle_alpha   90.00
_cell.angle_beta   90.00
_cell.angle_gamma   90.00
#
_symmetry.space_group_name_H-M   'P 1'
#
loop_
_entity.id
_entity.type
_entity.pdbx_description
1 polymer ?
#
loop_
_entity_poly.entity_id
_entity_poly.type
_entity_poly.pdbx_seq_one_letter_code
_entity_poly.pdbx_strand_id
1 'polypeptide(L)'
;MKLVIALLLNILLIAGLAGWLRREYRRAPAGLRRWLLPALALRLGAGLLPHGPDSQFMSFWGQALTAQFWAQPSHAWALWQGSEMRAGRAVLAIYEWSNTLFTIKILGLLNLAALGSQWLVSCYVSLG
;
A
#
# COMPACT_ATOMS: atom_id res chain seq x y z
N MET A 1 8.64 -6.08 -18.17
CA MET A 1 7.26 -6.35 -17.68
C MET A 1 6.95 -5.62 -16.37
N LYS A 2 7.80 -5.69 -15.33
CA LYS A 2 7.55 -5.03 -14.03
C LYS A 2 7.21 -3.54 -14.14
N LEU A 3 7.97 -2.78 -14.94
CA LEU A 3 7.74 -1.35 -15.17
C LEU A 3 6.38 -1.04 -15.82
N VAL A 4 5.95 -1.83 -16.80
CA VAL A 4 4.65 -1.65 -17.47
C VAL A 4 3.51 -1.89 -16.47
N ILE A 5 3.61 -2.95 -15.67
CA ILE A 5 2.61 -3.26 -14.63
C ILE A 5 2.60 -2.15 -13.58
N ALA A 6 3.76 -1.70 -13.10
CA ALA A 6 3.85 -0.60 -12.14
C ALA A 6 3.24 0.69 -12.71
N LEU A 7 3.52 1.04 -13.96
CA LEU A 7 2.92 2.21 -14.63
C LEU A 7 1.40 2.08 -14.73
N LEU A 8 0.89 0.92 -15.16
CA LEU A 8 -0.55 0.67 -15.24
C LEU A 8 -1.22 0.79 -13.87
N LEU A 9 -0.61 0.21 -12.82
CA LEU A 9 -1.12 0.32 -11.46
C LEU A 9 -1.09 1.78 -10.94
N ASN A 10 -0.03 2.53 -11.24
CA ASN A 10 0.05 3.95 -10.91
C ASN A 10 -1.03 4.78 -11.61
N ILE A 11 -1.26 4.54 -12.90
CA ILE A 11 -2.33 5.23 -13.66
C ILE A 11 -3.69 4.92 -13.05
N LEU A 12 -3.97 3.65 -12.74
CA LEU A 12 -5.21 3.23 -12.09
C LEU A 12 -5.38 3.87 -10.70
N LEU A 13 -4.32 3.92 -9.89
CA LEU A 13 -4.32 4.58 -8.58
C LEU A 13 -4.60 6.07 -8.71
N ILE A 14 -3.93 6.78 -9.62
CA ILE A 14 -4.13 8.22 -9.86
C ILE A 14 -5.55 8.48 -10.37
N ALA A 15 -6.06 7.67 -11.30
CA ALA A 15 -7.42 7.81 -11.82
C ALA A 15 -8.48 7.58 -10.74
N GLY A 16 -8.31 6.52 -9.93
CA GLY A 16 -9.17 6.23 -8.78
C GLY A 16 -9.15 7.37 -7.76
N LEU A 17 -7.96 7.87 -7.42
CA LEU A 17 -7.78 9.00 -6.51
C LEU A 17 -8.44 10.27 -7.04
N ALA A 18 -8.23 10.62 -8.30
CA ALA A 18 -8.83 11.80 -8.91
C ALA A 18 -10.37 11.69 -8.91
N GLY A 19 -10.91 10.49 -9.17
CA GLY A 19 -12.34 10.20 -9.06
C GLY A 19 -12.87 10.37 -7.64
N TRP A 20 -12.17 9.80 -6.66
CA TRP A 20 -12.52 9.91 -5.24
C TRP A 20 -12.45 11.37 -4.75
N LEU A 21 -11.36 12.08 -5.02
CA LEU A 21 -11.17 13.47 -4.60
C LEU A 21 -12.22 14.39 -5.24
N ARG A 22 -12.54 14.19 -6.52
CA ARG A 22 -13.63 14.93 -7.19
C ARG A 22 -14.98 14.66 -6.53
N ARG A 23 -15.26 13.40 -6.16
CA ARG A 23 -16.50 13.02 -5.49
C ARG A 23 -16.58 13.66 -4.11
N GLU A 24 -15.50 13.62 -3.34
CA GLU A 24 -15.45 14.18 -1.99
C GLU A 24 -15.52 15.70 -2.01
N TYR A 25 -14.81 16.35 -2.94
CA TYR A 25 -14.90 17.79 -3.15
C TYR A 25 -16.33 18.25 -3.47
N ARG A 26 -17.06 17.51 -4.32
CA ARG A 26 -18.46 17.83 -4.66
C ARG A 26 -19.39 17.68 -3.45
N ARG A 27 -19.16 16.67 -2.60
CA ARG A 27 -19.96 16.40 -1.40
C ARG A 27 -19.62 17.31 -0.22
N ALA A 28 -18.40 17.84 -0.17
CA ALA A 28 -17.95 18.68 0.91
C ALA A 28 -18.69 20.04 0.94
N PRO A 29 -19.11 20.51 2.13
CA PRO A 29 -19.64 21.86 2.33
C PRO A 29 -18.65 22.93 1.87
N ALA A 30 -19.14 24.06 1.33
CA ALA A 30 -18.30 25.09 0.71
C ALA A 30 -17.14 25.59 1.62
N GLY A 31 -17.38 25.71 2.93
CA GLY A 31 -16.37 26.13 3.90
C GLY A 31 -15.28 25.09 4.20
N LEU A 32 -15.54 23.80 3.96
CA LEU A 32 -14.61 22.67 4.18
C LEU A 32 -13.82 22.32 2.91
N ARG A 33 -14.31 22.70 1.72
CA ARG A 33 -13.61 22.46 0.45
C ARG A 33 -12.19 23.00 0.41
N ARG A 34 -11.95 24.16 1.02
CA ARG A 34 -10.62 24.79 1.12
C ARG A 34 -9.65 24.02 2.02
N TRP A 35 -10.16 23.18 2.92
CA TRP A 35 -9.35 22.40 3.86
C TRP A 35 -8.97 21.00 3.34
N LEU A 36 -9.63 20.52 2.28
CA LEU A 36 -9.32 19.21 1.68
C LEU A 36 -7.86 19.12 1.21
N LEU A 37 -7.37 20.13 0.48
CA LEU A 37 -5.99 20.14 -0.01
C LEU A 37 -4.95 20.32 1.12
N PRO A 38 -5.11 21.26 2.07
CA PRO A 38 -4.24 21.35 3.24
C PRO A 38 -4.21 20.07 4.07
N ALA A 39 -5.36 19.44 4.31
CA ALA A 39 -5.43 18.19 5.06
C ALA A 39 -4.71 17.05 4.32
N LEU A 40 -4.86 16.98 3.00
CA LEU A 40 -4.13 16.03 2.16
C LEU A 40 -2.61 16.27 2.23
N ALA A 41 -2.18 17.53 2.10
CA ALA A 41 -0.77 17.89 2.19
C ALA A 41 -0.19 17.54 3.57
N LEU A 42 -0.94 17.76 4.65
CA LEU A 42 -0.54 17.37 5.99
C LEU A 42 -0.42 15.84 6.14
N ARG A 43 -1.38 15.07 5.61
CA ARG A 43 -1.30 13.59 5.63
C ARG A 43 -0.11 13.06 4.83
N LEU A 44 0.19 13.67 3.68
CA LEU A 44 1.36 13.31 2.88
C LEU A 44 2.66 13.68 3.63
N GLY A 45 2.70 14.85 4.27
CA GLY A 45 3.83 15.28 5.10
C GLY A 45 4.05 14.38 6.32
N ALA A 46 2.99 13.94 6.98
CA ALA A 46 3.09 12.98 8.10
C ALA A 46 3.69 11.64 7.65
N GLY A 47 3.46 11.23 6.39
CA GLY A 47 4.08 10.03 5.80
C GLY A 47 5.59 10.12 5.61
N LEU A 48 6.19 11.31 5.76
CA LEU A 48 7.65 11.52 5.76
C LEU A 48 8.29 11.29 7.12
N LEU A 49 7.49 11.16 8.19
CA LEU A 49 8.00 10.97 9.54
C LEU A 49 8.59 9.56 9.73
N PRO A 50 9.53 9.39 10.67
CA PRO A 50 10.16 8.10 10.94
C PRO A 50 9.13 7.01 11.27
N HIS A 51 9.34 5.86 10.67
CA HIS A 51 8.49 4.68 10.83
C HIS A 51 8.78 3.97 12.15
N GLY A 52 7.74 3.77 12.97
CA GLY A 52 7.82 2.99 14.21
C GLY A 52 8.00 1.48 13.96
N PRO A 53 8.31 0.69 15.00
CA PRO A 53 8.63 -0.75 14.88
C PRO A 53 7.57 -1.55 14.13
N ASP A 54 6.29 -1.31 14.40
CA ASP A 54 5.18 -2.03 13.76
C ASP A 54 5.11 -1.72 12.25
N SER A 55 5.29 -0.47 11.87
CA SER A 55 5.31 -0.08 10.46
C SER A 55 6.50 -0.66 9.70
N GLN A 56 7.66 -0.78 10.37
CA GLN A 56 8.83 -1.46 9.79
C GLN A 56 8.56 -2.96 9.61
N PHE A 57 7.97 -3.61 10.62
CA PHE A 57 7.57 -5.01 10.54
C PHE A 57 6.60 -5.27 9.38
N MET A 58 5.54 -4.47 9.29
CA MET A 58 4.55 -4.63 8.23
C MET A 58 5.13 -4.32 6.84
N SER A 59 5.99 -3.30 6.73
CA SER A 59 6.68 -2.94 5.49
C SER A 59 7.62 -4.04 5.02
N PHE A 60 8.41 -4.64 5.92
CA PHE A 60 9.29 -5.77 5.62
C PHE A 60 8.51 -6.96 5.01
N TRP A 61 7.42 -7.37 5.66
CA TRP A 61 6.60 -8.48 5.16
C TRP A 61 5.84 -8.12 3.87
N GLY A 62 5.39 -6.87 3.73
CA GLY A 62 4.79 -6.38 2.47
C GLY A 62 5.79 -6.45 1.31
N GLN A 63 7.04 -6.05 1.52
CA GLN A 63 8.10 -6.18 0.53
C GLN A 63 8.40 -7.65 0.20
N ALA A 64 8.41 -8.53 1.20
CA ALA A 64 8.60 -9.97 0.98
C ALA A 64 7.48 -10.58 0.11
N LEU A 65 6.22 -10.24 0.38
CA LEU A 65 5.09 -10.64 -0.48
C LEU A 65 5.27 -10.17 -1.91
N THR A 66 5.64 -8.90 -2.09
CA THR A 66 5.90 -8.30 -3.41
C THR A 66 7.02 -9.05 -4.15
N ALA A 67 8.09 -9.38 -3.44
CA ALA A 67 9.21 -10.14 -4.01
C ALA A 67 8.77 -11.54 -4.45
N GLN A 68 8.00 -12.25 -3.62
CA GLN A 68 7.43 -13.55 -3.98
C GLN A 68 6.52 -13.46 -5.21
N PHE A 69 5.68 -12.43 -5.29
CA PHE A 69 4.83 -12.20 -6.47
C PHE A 69 5.65 -12.01 -7.74
N TRP A 70 6.70 -11.20 -7.68
CA TRP A 70 7.57 -11.01 -8.85
C TRP A 70 8.37 -12.25 -9.22
N ALA A 71 8.63 -13.15 -8.28
CA ALA A 71 9.32 -14.41 -8.53
C ALA A 71 8.38 -15.46 -9.16
N GLN A 72 7.16 -15.58 -8.65
CA GLN A 72 6.18 -16.61 -9.06
C GLN A 72 4.75 -16.04 -9.13
N PRO A 73 4.44 -15.21 -10.14
CA PRO A 73 3.16 -14.47 -10.17
C PRO A 73 1.93 -15.38 -10.25
N SER A 74 2.03 -16.54 -10.91
CA SER A 74 0.94 -17.52 -11.02
C SER A 74 0.60 -18.22 -9.70
N HIS A 75 1.58 -18.34 -8.78
CA HIS A 75 1.41 -19.05 -7.51
C HIS A 75 1.32 -18.12 -6.30
N ALA A 76 1.67 -16.85 -6.47
CA ALA A 76 1.71 -15.87 -5.40
C ALA A 76 0.43 -15.83 -4.58
N TRP A 77 -0.74 -15.85 -5.24
CA TRP A 77 -2.02 -15.77 -4.54
C TRP A 77 -2.33 -16.99 -3.66
N ALA A 78 -1.91 -18.18 -4.09
CA ALA A 78 -2.02 -19.39 -3.28
C ALA A 78 -1.05 -19.37 -2.10
N LEU A 79 0.18 -18.91 -2.33
CA LEU A 79 1.21 -18.76 -1.29
C LEU A 79 0.78 -17.76 -0.20
N TRP A 80 0.10 -16.68 -0.57
CA TRP A 80 -0.37 -15.64 0.37
C TRP A 80 -1.60 -16.08 1.20
N GLN A 81 -2.24 -17.18 0.81
CA GLN A 81 -3.34 -17.81 1.54
C GLN A 81 -2.88 -19.02 2.38
N GLY A 82 -1.59 -19.36 2.33
CA GLY A 82 -1.05 -20.43 3.15
C GLY A 82 -1.07 -20.10 4.65
N SER A 83 -0.63 -21.06 5.45
CA SER A 83 -0.47 -20.91 6.91
C SER A 83 0.83 -20.22 7.33
N GLU A 84 1.77 -20.02 6.40
CA GLU A 84 3.07 -19.41 6.66
C GLU A 84 3.54 -18.51 5.51
N MET A 85 4.19 -17.40 5.86
CA MET A 85 4.95 -16.55 4.96
C MET A 85 6.44 -16.70 5.23
N ARG A 86 7.25 -16.75 4.17
CA ARG A 86 8.71 -16.87 4.28
C ARG A 86 9.44 -15.73 3.57
N ALA A 87 10.37 -15.12 4.28
CA ALA A 87 11.26 -14.08 3.76
C ALA A 87 12.71 -14.46 4.08
N GLY A 88 13.36 -15.19 3.17
CA GLY A 88 14.67 -15.79 3.45
C GLY A 88 14.59 -16.81 4.59
N ARG A 89 15.29 -16.54 5.70
CA ARG A 89 15.25 -17.37 6.92
C ARG A 89 14.12 -17.01 7.89
N ALA A 90 13.49 -15.85 7.71
CA ALA A 90 12.38 -15.43 8.56
C ALA A 90 11.09 -16.15 8.14
N VAL A 91 10.33 -16.61 9.14
CA VAL A 91 9.02 -17.24 8.96
C VAL A 91 8.00 -16.48 9.79
N LEU A 92 6.86 -16.15 9.17
CA LEU A 92 5.71 -15.55 9.82
C LEU A 92 4.56 -16.55 9.76
N ALA A 93 4.12 -17.01 10.92
CA ALA A 93 2.88 -17.77 11.04
C ALA A 93 1.68 -16.86 10.72
N ILE A 94 0.81 -17.31 9.84
CA ILE A 94 -0.35 -16.56 9.37
C ILE A 94 -1.53 -16.87 10.29
N TYR A 95 -2.07 -15.83 10.92
CA TYR A 95 -3.37 -15.88 11.58
C TYR A 95 -4.38 -15.16 10.69
N GLU A 96 -5.34 -15.89 10.13
CA GLU A 96 -6.25 -15.41 9.07
C GLU A 96 -7.02 -14.14 9.46
N TRP A 97 -7.38 -13.99 10.74
CA TRP A 97 -8.14 -12.86 11.26
C TRP A 97 -7.26 -11.70 11.77
N SER A 98 -5.97 -11.70 11.47
CA SER A 98 -5.05 -10.66 11.93
C SER A 98 -5.16 -9.37 11.09
N ASN A 99 -5.48 -8.25 11.75
CA ASN A 99 -5.41 -6.92 11.14
C ASN A 99 -3.99 -6.58 10.62
N THR A 100 -2.96 -7.11 11.28
CA THR A 100 -1.56 -6.96 10.86
C THR A 100 -1.32 -7.68 9.54
N LEU A 101 -1.80 -8.92 9.40
CA LEU A 101 -1.70 -9.68 8.16
C LEU A 101 -2.45 -8.99 7.01
N PHE A 102 -3.66 -8.49 7.29
CA PHE A 102 -4.45 -7.76 6.32
C PHE A 102 -3.70 -6.52 5.80
N THR A 103 -3.14 -5.73 6.72
CA THR A 103 -2.33 -4.55 6.38
C THR A 103 -1.09 -4.94 5.58
N ILE A 104 -0.38 -6.00 5.98
CA ILE A 104 0.78 -6.54 5.25
C ILE A 104 0.42 -6.88 3.79
N LYS A 105 -0.73 -7.53 3.56
CA LYS A 105 -1.20 -7.87 2.20
C LYS A 105 -1.50 -6.63 1.37
N ILE A 106 -2.14 -5.61 1.96
CA ILE A 106 -2.36 -4.32 1.30
C ILE A 106 -1.02 -3.68 0.92
N LEU A 107 -0.07 -3.62 1.86
CA LEU A 107 1.26 -3.06 1.60
C LEU A 107 1.99 -3.84 0.51
N GLY A 108 1.85 -5.16 0.45
CA GLY A 108 2.40 -5.98 -0.64
C GLY A 108 1.82 -5.61 -2.01
N LEU A 109 0.51 -5.43 -2.10
CA LEU A 109 -0.15 -5.00 -3.33
C LEU A 109 0.27 -3.58 -3.75
N LEU A 110 0.33 -2.64 -2.79
CA LEU A 110 0.79 -1.27 -3.06
C LEU A 110 2.25 -1.24 -3.50
N ASN A 111 3.09 -2.12 -2.95
CA ASN A 111 4.49 -2.26 -3.36
C ASN A 111 4.66 -2.78 -4.80
N LEU A 112 3.67 -3.47 -5.38
CA LEU A 112 3.69 -3.82 -6.81
C LEU A 112 3.64 -2.57 -7.69
N ALA A 113 2.85 -1.58 -7.29
CA ALA A 113 2.76 -0.28 -7.97
C ALA A 113 3.98 0.60 -7.66
N ALA A 114 4.43 0.61 -6.40
CA ALA A 114 5.55 1.42 -5.94
C ALA A 114 6.94 0.84 -6.27
N LEU A 115 7.01 -0.38 -6.81
CA LEU A 115 8.26 -1.13 -7.03
C LEU A 115 9.15 -1.20 -5.76
N GLY A 116 8.54 -1.29 -4.58
CA GLY A 116 9.25 -1.32 -3.30
C GLY A 116 9.61 0.05 -2.70
N SER A 117 9.26 1.16 -3.36
CA SER A 117 9.48 2.50 -2.82
C SER A 117 8.57 2.77 -1.62
N GLN A 118 9.16 2.79 -0.42
CA GLN A 118 8.43 3.07 0.82
C GLN A 118 7.76 4.44 0.80
N TRP A 119 8.40 5.45 0.19
CA TRP A 119 7.82 6.78 0.04
C TRP A 119 6.52 6.76 -0.77
N LEU A 120 6.51 6.07 -1.92
CA LEU A 120 5.30 5.94 -2.74
C LEU A 120 4.20 5.17 -2.01
N VAL A 121 4.55 4.10 -1.28
CA VAL A 121 3.59 3.35 -0.46
C VAL A 121 2.99 4.23 0.64
N SER A 122 3.81 5.02 1.34
CA SER A 122 3.35 5.99 2.34
C SER A 122 2.40 7.02 1.74
N CYS A 123 2.70 7.53 0.55
CA CYS A 123 1.78 8.41 -0.19
C CYS A 123 0.45 7.70 -0.46
N TYR A 124 0.44 6.45 -0.92
CA TYR A 124 -0.80 5.72 -1.18
C TYR A 124 -1.62 5.48 0.09
N VAL A 125 -0.98 5.14 1.20
CA VAL A 125 -1.67 4.91 2.48
C VAL A 125 -2.27 6.20 3.04
N SER A 126 -1.59 7.34 2.91
CA SER A 126 -2.09 8.65 3.34
C SER A 126 -3.35 9.12 2.59
N LEU A 127 -3.65 8.50 1.45
CA LEU A 127 -4.79 8.85 0.59
C LEU A 127 -6.07 8.06 0.92
N GLY A 128 -5.98 7.00 1.74
CA GLY A 128 -7.12 6.25 2.29
C GLY A 128 -7.67 6.88 3.57
#